data_AF-A0AAN7YK56-F1
#
_entry.id   AF-A0AAN7YK56-F1
#
_cell.length_a   1.000
_cell.length_b   1.000
_cell.length_c   1.000
_cell.angle_alpha   90.00
_cell.angle_beta   90.00
_cell.angle_gamma   90.00
#
_symmetry.space_group_name_H-M   'P 1'
#
loop_
_entity.id
_entity.type
_entity.pdbx_description
1 polymer ?
#
loop_
_entity_poly.entity_id
_entity_poly.type
_entity_poly.pdbx_seq_one_letter_code
_entity_poly.pdbx_strand_id
1 'polypeptide(L)'
;MLRSSLTRLRINRDASILLRLVQRSRLASSKTPPKPNAFDFHQKRTSETIVPPASSQWTLSSFVRPLPDLGRIPSNVAAYLFCACIAFHIFSEYGFVLEGAYGISMLPTIASDGDWLWISKYYRRGRDLKVGDVVSFRHPIRPGEYAVKRIIGMPGDFVLRDTPEKGHMMMQVPNGHCWLVGDNLTYSRDSRMFGMLPLALITGKVLGPVRWSGWTIPYLEKLEHGLQPAVLDDGDVE
;
A
#
# COMPACT_ATOMS: atom_id res chain seq x y z
N MET A 1 -18.42 -22.29 -60.87
CA MET A 1 -18.41 -20.88 -60.38
C MET A 1 -17.45 -20.83 -59.20
N LEU A 2 -16.22 -20.29 -59.37
CA LEU A 2 -15.83 -18.90 -59.03
C LEU A 2 -16.20 -18.56 -57.56
N ARG A 3 -15.33 -18.18 -56.61
CA ARG A 3 -13.94 -17.70 -56.59
C ARG A 3 -13.37 -17.85 -55.17
N SER A 4 -12.04 -17.85 -55.11
CA SER A 4 -11.13 -17.50 -54.01
C SER A 4 -11.58 -16.35 -53.07
N SER A 5 -11.22 -16.45 -51.79
CA SER A 5 -10.72 -15.27 -51.04
C SER A 5 -9.90 -15.69 -49.82
N LEU A 6 -8.58 -15.57 -49.96
CA LEU A 6 -7.60 -15.58 -48.87
C LEU A 6 -7.56 -14.19 -48.23
N THR A 7 -7.94 -14.07 -46.96
CA THR A 7 -7.83 -12.79 -46.24
C THR A 7 -6.40 -12.61 -45.73
N ARG A 8 -5.65 -11.76 -46.42
CA ARG A 8 -4.30 -11.31 -46.08
C ARG A 8 -4.26 -10.63 -44.71
N LEU A 9 -3.40 -11.13 -43.82
CA LEU A 9 -2.90 -10.38 -42.67
C LEU A 9 -2.13 -9.15 -43.16
N ARG A 10 -2.68 -7.98 -42.88
CA ARG A 10 -2.12 -6.67 -43.21
C ARG A 10 -1.14 -6.29 -42.10
N ILE A 11 0.13 -6.66 -42.27
CA ILE A 11 1.24 -6.18 -41.44
C ILE A 11 1.36 -4.68 -41.70
N ASN A 12 0.94 -3.88 -40.73
CA ASN A 12 1.01 -2.43 -40.81
C ASN A 12 2.42 -1.95 -40.48
N ARG A 13 2.82 -0.90 -41.19
CA ARG A 13 4.18 -0.39 -41.35
C ARG A 13 4.53 0.56 -40.20
N ASP A 14 5.46 0.17 -39.32
CA ASP A 14 6.11 1.10 -38.38
C ASP A 14 7.65 1.00 -38.45
N ALA A 15 8.18 1.09 -39.67
CA ALA A 15 9.62 1.25 -39.92
C ALA A 15 10.07 2.74 -40.01
N SER A 16 9.20 3.68 -39.63
CA SER A 16 9.41 5.13 -39.82
C SER A 16 9.95 5.85 -38.57
N ILE A 17 9.95 5.21 -37.40
CA ILE A 17 10.42 5.82 -36.14
C ILE A 17 11.92 5.55 -35.91
N LEU A 18 12.40 4.36 -36.25
CA LEU A 18 13.82 4.00 -36.08
C LEU A 18 14.76 4.74 -37.05
N LEU A 19 14.27 5.19 -38.20
CA LEU A 19 15.06 6.00 -39.15
C LEU A 19 15.28 7.45 -38.68
N ARG A 20 14.39 7.99 -37.83
CA ARG A 20 14.51 9.37 -37.31
C ARG A 20 15.53 9.49 -36.17
N LEU A 21 15.81 8.40 -35.46
CA LEU A 21 16.82 8.38 -34.39
C LEU A 21 18.25 8.23 -34.92
N VAL A 22 18.44 7.53 -36.05
CA VAL A 22 19.78 7.33 -36.65
C VAL A 22 20.23 8.53 -37.50
N GLN A 23 19.31 9.36 -38.01
CA GLN A 23 19.69 10.58 -38.75
C GLN A 23 20.08 11.78 -37.88
N ARG A 24 19.66 11.85 -36.61
CA ARG A 24 20.07 12.96 -35.70
C ARG A 24 21.50 12.83 -35.18
N SER A 25 22.08 11.62 -35.15
CA SER A 25 23.45 11.41 -34.68
C SER A 25 24.53 11.74 -35.71
N ARG A 26 24.18 11.86 -37.00
CA ARG A 26 25.13 12.21 -38.07
C ARG A 26 25.23 13.71 -38.40
N LEU A 27 24.36 14.56 -37.85
CA LEU A 27 24.39 16.02 -38.08
C LEU A 27 25.13 16.82 -37.00
N ALA A 28 25.64 16.18 -35.95
CA ALA A 28 26.40 16.84 -34.88
C ALA A 28 27.93 16.69 -35.02
N SER A 29 28.44 16.16 -36.14
CA SER A 29 29.85 15.87 -36.37
C SER A 29 30.44 16.62 -37.57
N SER A 30 30.15 17.92 -37.72
CA SER A 30 30.86 18.79 -38.66
C SER A 30 30.82 20.26 -38.25
N LYS A 31 31.48 20.60 -37.14
CA LYS A 31 31.93 21.98 -36.91
C LYS A 31 33.37 21.93 -36.42
N THR A 32 34.29 22.22 -37.34
CA THR A 32 35.68 22.58 -37.03
C THR A 32 35.68 23.85 -36.18
N PRO A 33 36.53 23.96 -35.14
CA PRO A 33 36.61 25.18 -34.36
C PRO A 33 37.15 26.34 -35.24
N PRO A 34 36.67 27.58 -35.06
CA PRO A 34 37.21 28.73 -35.77
C PRO A 34 38.66 29.01 -35.34
N LYS A 35 39.49 29.40 -36.31
CA LYS A 35 40.87 29.87 -36.08
C LYS A 35 40.86 31.08 -35.14
N PRO A 36 41.71 31.14 -34.10
CA PRO A 36 41.84 32.35 -33.31
C PRO A 36 42.55 33.41 -34.15
N ASN A 37 41.95 34.60 -34.17
CA ASN A 37 42.53 35.81 -34.75
C ASN A 37 43.88 36.11 -34.06
N ALA A 38 44.86 36.54 -34.84
CA ALA A 38 46.11 37.11 -34.33
C ALA A 38 45.76 38.33 -33.48
N PHE A 39 45.90 38.19 -32.16
CA PHE A 39 45.69 39.28 -31.21
C PHE A 39 47.04 39.94 -30.92
N ASP A 40 47.03 41.26 -31.08
CA ASP A 40 48.18 42.14 -31.07
C ASP A 40 48.97 42.10 -29.76
N PHE A 41 50.29 42.03 -29.91
CA PHE A 41 51.26 41.86 -28.84
C PHE A 41 51.64 43.22 -28.23
N HIS A 42 50.71 43.89 -27.53
CA HIS A 42 51.06 45.07 -26.74
C HIS A 42 50.30 45.12 -25.40
N GLN A 43 50.78 44.32 -24.44
CA GLN A 43 50.48 44.55 -23.04
C GLN A 43 51.75 44.42 -22.20
N LYS A 44 52.07 45.51 -21.51
CA LYS A 44 53.25 45.72 -20.67
C LYS A 44 53.45 44.56 -19.69
N ARG A 45 54.67 44.00 -19.66
CA ARG A 45 55.13 43.14 -18.56
C ARG A 45 55.19 43.97 -17.28
N THR A 46 54.32 43.68 -16.34
CA THR A 46 54.58 43.88 -14.91
C THR A 46 54.76 42.49 -14.31
N SER A 47 55.97 42.23 -13.83
CA SER A 47 56.34 40.99 -13.16
C SER A 47 55.73 40.94 -11.76
N GLU A 48 54.58 40.29 -11.63
CA GLU A 48 54.10 39.81 -10.33
C GLU A 48 54.33 38.30 -10.25
N THR A 49 55.11 37.90 -9.25
CA THR A 49 55.42 36.50 -8.92
C THR A 49 54.15 35.80 -8.45
N ILE A 50 53.58 34.95 -9.31
CA ILE A 50 52.44 34.09 -8.95
C ILE A 50 52.97 32.92 -8.12
N VAL A 51 52.73 32.97 -6.81
CA VAL A 51 52.87 31.81 -5.92
C VAL A 51 51.62 30.93 -6.08
N PRO A 52 51.74 29.61 -6.33
CA PRO A 52 50.56 28.75 -6.41
C PRO A 52 49.89 28.66 -5.02
N PRO A 53 48.56 28.78 -4.91
CA PRO A 53 47.89 28.51 -3.64
C PRO A 53 48.08 27.03 -3.29
N ALA A 54 48.55 26.80 -2.07
CA ALA A 54 48.83 25.49 -1.52
C ALA A 54 47.61 24.56 -1.64
N SER A 55 47.90 23.29 -1.96
CA SER A 55 47.00 22.14 -2.06
C SER A 55 45.72 22.26 -1.21
N SER A 56 44.56 22.28 -1.86
CA SER A 56 43.27 22.05 -1.21
C SER A 56 43.18 20.59 -0.78
N GLN A 57 43.60 20.33 0.45
CA GLN A 57 43.42 19.03 1.09
C GLN A 57 41.96 18.92 1.51
N TRP A 58 41.16 18.19 0.72
CA TRP A 58 39.82 17.75 1.08
C TRP A 58 39.94 16.74 2.22
N THR A 59 40.05 17.24 3.45
CA THR A 59 40.16 16.40 4.65
C THR A 59 38.77 15.86 5.00
N LEU A 60 38.66 14.55 5.24
CA LEU A 60 37.40 13.87 5.63
C LEU A 60 36.75 14.50 6.86
N SER A 61 37.51 15.21 7.70
CA SER A 61 37.04 16.00 8.84
C SER A 61 36.08 17.14 8.46
N SER A 62 36.13 17.64 7.22
CA SER A 62 35.19 18.66 6.73
C SER A 62 33.76 18.13 6.54
N PHE A 63 33.60 16.81 6.43
CA PHE A 63 32.29 16.14 6.36
C PHE A 63 31.82 15.59 7.72
N VAL A 64 32.71 15.51 8.71
CA VAL A 64 32.38 15.05 10.07
C VAL A 64 31.99 16.25 10.91
N ARG A 65 30.68 16.53 11.00
CA ARG A 65 30.17 17.47 12.00
C ARG A 65 30.42 16.86 13.40
N PRO A 66 30.96 17.61 14.37
CA PRO A 66 31.05 17.12 15.74
C PRO A 66 29.66 16.77 16.24
N LEU A 67 29.50 15.60 16.87
CA LEU A 67 28.24 15.24 17.50
C LEU A 67 27.87 16.32 18.52
N PRO A 68 26.59 16.71 18.62
CA PRO A 68 26.15 17.64 19.65
C PRO A 68 26.52 17.09 21.02
N ASP A 69 27.10 17.95 21.87
CA ASP A 69 27.52 17.64 23.23
C ASP A 69 26.31 17.14 24.05
N LEU A 70 26.22 15.83 24.26
CA LEU A 70 25.06 15.13 24.83
C LEU A 70 24.71 15.63 26.24
N GLY A 71 25.66 16.25 26.94
CA GLY A 71 25.48 16.83 28.27
C GLY A 71 24.76 18.18 28.32
N ARG A 72 24.41 18.80 27.18
CA ARG A 72 23.80 20.16 27.11
C ARG A 72 22.35 20.19 26.63
N ILE A 73 21.62 19.08 26.68
CA ILE A 73 20.18 19.10 26.42
C ILE A 73 19.54 19.78 27.64
N PRO A 74 18.91 20.97 27.49
CA PRO A 74 18.23 21.61 28.62
C PRO A 74 17.16 20.65 29.16
N SER A 75 17.04 20.52 30.48
CA SER A 75 16.14 19.55 31.14
C SER A 75 14.70 19.56 30.59
N ASN A 76 14.23 20.73 30.14
CA ASN A 76 12.94 20.90 29.49
C ASN A 76 12.81 20.08 28.19
N VAL A 77 13.86 20.02 27.36
CA VAL A 77 13.86 19.23 26.11
C VAL A 77 13.81 17.73 26.42
N ALA A 78 14.57 17.27 27.42
CA ALA A 78 14.49 15.89 27.86
C ALA A 78 13.08 15.54 28.37
N ALA A 79 12.45 16.42 29.15
CA ALA A 79 11.07 16.26 29.61
C ALA A 79 10.06 16.23 28.44
N TYR A 80 10.20 17.11 27.44
CA TYR A 80 9.31 17.09 26.26
C TYR A 80 9.44 15.81 25.45
N LEU A 81 10.67 15.31 25.24
CA LEU A 81 10.88 14.05 24.54
C LEU A 81 10.27 12.88 25.31
N PHE A 82 10.43 12.85 26.63
CA PHE A 82 9.81 11.84 27.48
C PHE A 82 8.27 11.87 27.38
N CYS A 83 7.67 13.06 27.50
CA CYS A 83 6.23 13.25 27.31
C CYS A 83 5.79 12.84 25.91
N ALA A 84 6.56 13.15 24.87
CA ALA A 84 6.26 12.75 23.49
C ALA A 84 6.32 11.23 23.32
N CYS A 85 7.28 10.53 23.93
CA CYS A 85 7.35 9.08 23.92
C CYS A 85 6.15 8.44 24.63
N ILE A 86 5.75 8.96 25.80
CA ILE A 86 4.55 8.49 26.50
C ILE A 86 3.30 8.76 25.67
N ALA A 87 3.16 9.97 25.12
CA ALA A 87 2.02 10.33 24.27
C ALA A 87 1.95 9.43 23.04
N PHE A 88 3.08 9.16 22.38
CA PHE A 88 3.17 8.24 21.25
C PHE A 88 2.83 6.80 21.65
N HIS A 89 3.31 6.33 22.80
CA HIS A 89 2.98 5.01 23.34
C HIS A 89 1.47 4.89 23.61
N ILE A 90 0.88 5.86 24.29
CA ILE A 90 -0.57 5.88 24.56
C ILE A 90 -1.35 5.94 23.24
N PHE A 91 -0.92 6.77 22.29
CA PHE A 91 -1.58 6.92 21.00
C PHE A 91 -1.53 5.62 20.17
N SER A 92 -0.37 4.98 20.07
CA SER A 92 -0.20 3.72 19.33
C SER A 92 -0.84 2.53 20.04
N GLU A 93 -0.88 2.53 21.37
CA GLU A 93 -1.46 1.44 22.15
C GLU A 93 -2.99 1.50 22.21
N TYR A 94 -3.59 2.69 22.28
CA TYR A 94 -5.04 2.87 22.52
C TYR A 94 -5.80 3.58 21.40
N GLY A 95 -5.13 4.34 20.54
CA GLY A 95 -5.76 5.12 19.48
C GLY A 95 -5.95 4.32 18.20
N PHE A 96 -4.88 4.23 17.41
CA PHE A 96 -4.92 3.68 16.06
C PHE A 96 -3.73 2.77 15.78
N VAL A 97 -3.93 1.82 14.87
CA VAL A 97 -2.87 1.00 14.30
C VAL A 97 -3.04 0.91 12.79
N LEU A 98 -1.91 0.92 12.08
CA LEU A 98 -1.84 0.65 10.65
C LEU A 98 -1.22 -0.74 10.48
N GLU A 99 -1.99 -1.66 9.93
CA GLU A 99 -1.57 -3.05 9.72
C GLU A 99 -1.76 -3.42 8.24
N GLY A 100 -0.82 -4.16 7.66
CA GLY A 100 -0.98 -4.69 6.29
C GLY A 100 -2.04 -5.78 6.25
N ALA A 101 -2.96 -5.70 5.29
CA ALA A 101 -3.92 -6.74 5.00
C ALA A 101 -3.34 -7.76 4.03
N TYR A 102 -3.51 -9.04 4.36
CA TYR A 102 -3.15 -10.15 3.50
C TYR A 102 -4.28 -11.16 3.45
N GLY A 103 -4.65 -11.60 2.25
CA GLY A 103 -5.58 -12.71 2.02
C GLY A 103 -6.88 -12.34 1.31
N ILE A 104 -7.47 -13.32 0.64
CA ILE A 104 -8.61 -13.17 -0.28
C ILE A 104 -9.99 -13.12 0.39
N SER A 105 -10.07 -13.34 1.70
CA SER A 105 -11.34 -13.59 2.41
C SER A 105 -12.28 -12.37 2.50
N MET A 106 -11.75 -11.17 2.30
CA MET A 106 -12.49 -9.91 2.38
C MET A 106 -12.66 -9.23 1.01
N LEU A 107 -12.35 -9.93 -0.08
CA LEU A 107 -12.63 -9.42 -1.43
C LEU A 107 -14.14 -9.23 -1.63
N PRO A 108 -14.58 -8.18 -2.34
CA PRO A 108 -13.77 -7.14 -2.99
C PRO A 108 -13.43 -5.95 -2.07
N THR A 109 -13.90 -5.93 -0.82
CA THR A 109 -13.75 -4.79 0.10
C THR A 109 -12.29 -4.49 0.47
N ILE A 110 -11.48 -5.53 0.65
CA ILE A 110 -10.05 -5.43 0.95
C ILE A 110 -9.30 -6.28 -0.06
N ALA A 111 -8.28 -5.68 -0.69
CA ALA A 111 -7.42 -6.35 -1.66
C ALA A 111 -6.66 -7.52 -1.03
N SER A 112 -6.28 -8.50 -1.85
CA SER A 112 -5.55 -9.67 -1.37
C SER A 112 -4.15 -9.36 -0.81
N ASP A 113 -3.55 -8.26 -1.29
CA ASP A 113 -2.23 -7.78 -0.91
C ASP A 113 -2.15 -6.25 -1.16
N GLY A 114 -1.26 -5.56 -0.45
CA GLY A 114 -0.95 -4.15 -0.66
C GLY A 114 -1.89 -3.15 0.03
N ASP A 115 -3.04 -3.57 0.56
CA ASP A 115 -3.92 -2.71 1.34
C ASP A 115 -3.38 -2.56 2.78
N TRP A 116 -3.21 -1.32 3.24
CA TRP A 116 -2.95 -1.02 4.64
C TRP A 116 -4.26 -0.69 5.34
N LEU A 117 -4.57 -1.34 6.46
CA LEU A 117 -5.82 -1.10 7.18
C LEU A 117 -5.62 -0.06 8.26
N TRP A 118 -6.46 0.97 8.24
CA TRP A 118 -6.56 1.89 9.35
C TRP A 118 -7.52 1.35 10.39
N ILE A 119 -6.98 0.88 11.52
CA ILE A 119 -7.76 0.24 12.58
C ILE A 119 -7.84 1.16 13.78
N SER A 120 -9.07 1.42 14.25
CA SER A 120 -9.33 2.15 15.49
C SER A 120 -9.45 1.17 16.66
N LYS A 121 -8.53 1.30 17.63
CA LYS A 121 -8.53 0.51 18.88
C LYS A 121 -9.55 1.03 19.90
N TYR A 122 -10.22 2.15 19.63
CA TYR A 122 -11.34 2.64 20.44
C TYR A 122 -12.45 1.59 20.59
N TYR A 123 -12.73 0.87 19.51
CA TYR A 123 -13.76 -0.18 19.43
C TYR A 123 -13.29 -1.55 19.99
N ARG A 124 -12.09 -1.63 20.58
CA ARG A 124 -11.56 -2.89 21.13
C ARG A 124 -12.52 -3.48 22.17
N ARG A 125 -12.55 -4.81 22.24
CA ARG A 125 -13.40 -5.57 23.17
C ARG A 125 -14.90 -5.35 22.95
N GLY A 126 -15.34 -5.00 21.74
CA GLY A 126 -16.76 -4.93 21.39
C GLY A 126 -17.47 -3.61 21.66
N ARG A 127 -16.74 -2.52 21.91
CA ARG A 127 -17.37 -1.21 22.23
C ARG A 127 -17.95 -0.58 20.98
N ASP A 128 -19.21 -0.15 21.05
CA ASP A 128 -19.92 0.59 19.99
C ASP A 128 -19.78 -0.04 18.59
N LEU A 129 -19.68 -1.37 18.54
CA LEU A 129 -19.69 -2.12 17.29
C LEU A 129 -21.11 -2.37 16.83
N LYS A 130 -21.31 -2.35 15.52
CA LYS A 130 -22.61 -2.57 14.90
C LYS A 130 -22.50 -3.61 13.80
N VAL A 131 -23.65 -4.20 13.45
CA VAL A 131 -23.76 -5.05 12.26
C VAL A 131 -23.31 -4.26 11.03
N GLY A 132 -22.52 -4.91 10.16
CA GLY A 132 -21.90 -4.32 8.98
C GLY A 132 -20.48 -3.81 9.20
N ASP A 133 -20.03 -3.63 10.45
CA ASP A 133 -18.67 -3.16 10.72
C ASP A 133 -17.63 -4.23 10.36
N VAL A 134 -16.50 -3.80 9.81
CA VAL A 134 -15.33 -4.65 9.59
C VAL A 134 -14.41 -4.54 10.80
N VAL A 135 -14.01 -5.68 11.37
CA VAL A 135 -13.23 -5.73 12.61
C VAL A 135 -12.00 -6.61 12.46
N SER A 136 -10.92 -6.18 13.10
CA SER A 136 -9.75 -7.02 13.37
C SER A 136 -9.94 -7.72 14.70
N PHE A 137 -9.57 -8.99 14.76
CA PHE A 137 -9.68 -9.81 15.97
C PHE A 137 -8.58 -10.86 16.03
N ARG A 138 -8.32 -11.36 17.24
CA ARG A 138 -7.42 -12.48 17.48
C ARG A 138 -8.10 -13.79 17.15
N HIS A 139 -7.48 -14.63 16.33
CA HIS A 139 -8.06 -15.90 15.90
C HIS A 139 -8.25 -16.84 17.10
N PRO A 140 -9.48 -17.37 17.35
CA PRO A 140 -9.76 -18.15 18.56
C PRO A 140 -9.03 -19.51 18.58
N ILE A 141 -8.84 -20.13 17.42
CA ILE A 141 -8.17 -21.44 17.30
C ILE A 141 -6.64 -21.31 17.18
N ARG A 142 -6.13 -20.18 16.67
CA ARG A 142 -4.72 -20.01 16.31
C ARG A 142 -4.15 -18.81 17.06
N PRO A 143 -3.59 -19.02 18.26
CA PRO A 143 -3.08 -17.92 19.06
C PRO A 143 -1.94 -17.21 18.32
N GLY A 144 -1.96 -15.88 18.34
CA GLY A 144 -0.97 -15.04 17.66
C GLY A 144 -1.35 -14.66 16.22
N GLU A 145 -2.32 -15.33 15.60
CA GLU A 145 -2.87 -14.92 14.30
C GLU A 145 -3.99 -13.88 14.50
N TYR A 146 -4.00 -12.87 13.63
CA TYR A 146 -5.06 -11.89 13.52
C TYR A 146 -5.84 -12.12 12.23
N ALA A 147 -7.14 -11.86 12.26
CA ALA A 147 -7.99 -11.96 11.10
C ALA A 147 -8.93 -10.75 11.04
N VAL A 148 -9.35 -10.42 9.82
CA VAL A 148 -10.31 -9.35 9.55
C VAL A 148 -11.56 -9.95 8.92
N LYS A 149 -12.72 -9.63 9.50
CA LYS A 149 -14.04 -10.09 9.05
C LYS A 149 -15.10 -9.02 9.30
N ARG A 150 -16.25 -9.16 8.65
CA ARG A 150 -17.41 -8.29 8.85
C ARG A 150 -18.36 -8.87 9.90
N ILE A 151 -18.89 -8.00 10.75
CA ILE A 151 -19.95 -8.35 11.70
C ILE A 151 -21.25 -8.52 10.95
N ILE A 152 -21.85 -9.71 11.06
CA ILE A 152 -23.18 -10.01 10.51
C ILE A 152 -24.23 -10.09 11.62
N GLY A 153 -23.82 -10.48 12.84
CA GLY A 153 -24.73 -10.54 13.98
C GLY A 153 -24.06 -10.10 15.27
N MET A 154 -24.83 -9.38 16.09
CA MET A 154 -24.49 -8.90 17.42
C MET A 154 -25.26 -9.69 18.49
N PRO A 155 -24.92 -9.55 19.79
CA PRO A 155 -25.64 -10.23 20.86
C PRO A 155 -27.17 -10.10 20.74
N GLY A 156 -27.87 -11.23 20.73
CA GLY A 156 -29.33 -11.29 20.62
C GLY A 156 -29.86 -11.45 19.19
N ASP A 157 -29.05 -11.17 18.17
CA ASP A 157 -29.45 -11.32 16.76
C ASP A 157 -29.58 -12.81 16.37
N PHE A 158 -30.46 -13.08 15.40
CA PHE A 158 -30.57 -14.39 14.76
C PHE A 158 -29.78 -14.39 13.46
N VAL A 159 -28.84 -15.34 13.35
CA VAL A 159 -27.97 -15.50 12.19
C VAL A 159 -28.09 -16.89 11.62
N LEU A 160 -27.92 -16.99 10.30
CA LEU A 160 -27.85 -18.26 9.61
C LEU A 160 -26.46 -18.87 9.82
N ARG A 161 -26.42 -20.13 10.29
CA ARG A 161 -25.16 -20.85 10.54
C ARG A 161 -24.38 -21.11 9.26
N ASP A 162 -25.09 -21.50 8.21
CA ASP A 162 -24.51 -21.98 6.96
C ASP A 162 -24.72 -20.97 5.84
N THR A 163 -24.07 -21.20 4.70
CA THR A 163 -24.44 -20.51 3.46
C THR A 163 -25.89 -20.87 3.12
N PRO A 164 -26.70 -19.94 2.59
CA PRO A 164 -28.11 -20.20 2.24
C PRO A 164 -28.35 -21.48 1.42
N GLU A 165 -27.37 -21.89 0.63
CA GLU A 165 -27.39 -23.09 -0.22
C GLU A 165 -27.26 -24.42 0.56
N LYS A 166 -26.64 -24.42 1.75
CA LYS A 166 -26.26 -25.65 2.47
C LYS A 166 -27.15 -25.99 3.66
N GLY A 167 -27.82 -25.00 4.23
CA GLY A 167 -28.64 -25.23 5.42
C GLY A 167 -29.43 -23.99 5.86
N HIS A 168 -30.50 -24.24 6.60
CA HIS A 168 -31.41 -23.21 7.11
C HIS A 168 -31.41 -23.15 8.65
N MET A 169 -30.31 -23.55 9.30
CA MET A 169 -30.21 -23.50 10.76
C MET A 169 -29.97 -22.05 11.23
N MET A 170 -31.01 -21.44 11.78
CA MET A 170 -30.92 -20.18 12.48
C MET A 170 -30.39 -20.40 13.90
N MET A 171 -29.46 -19.56 14.33
CA MET A 171 -28.92 -19.56 15.68
C MET A 171 -28.95 -18.15 16.25
N GLN A 172 -29.29 -18.02 17.52
CA GLN A 172 -29.18 -16.74 18.22
C GLN A 172 -27.73 -16.52 18.69
N VAL A 173 -27.21 -15.33 18.46
CA VAL A 173 -25.88 -14.94 18.94
C VAL A 173 -25.94 -14.74 20.47
N PRO A 174 -25.14 -15.48 21.26
CA PRO A 174 -25.12 -15.33 22.71
C PRO A 174 -24.62 -13.95 23.17
N ASN A 175 -24.98 -13.60 24.40
CA ASN A 175 -24.44 -12.40 25.04
C ASN A 175 -22.91 -12.42 25.08
N GLY A 176 -22.30 -11.26 24.81
CA GLY A 176 -20.83 -11.11 24.78
C GLY A 176 -20.13 -11.70 23.55
N HIS A 177 -20.87 -12.20 22.56
CA HIS A 177 -20.33 -12.76 21.33
C HIS A 177 -20.85 -12.01 20.09
N CYS A 178 -20.17 -12.18 18.95
CA CYS A 178 -20.63 -11.73 17.65
C CYS A 178 -20.45 -12.84 16.60
N TRP A 179 -21.17 -12.69 15.49
CA TRP A 179 -21.04 -13.54 14.31
C TRP A 179 -20.29 -12.78 13.22
N LEU A 180 -19.16 -13.35 12.77
CA LEU A 180 -18.29 -12.73 11.79
C LEU A 180 -18.27 -13.54 10.50
N VAL A 181 -18.33 -12.86 9.36
CA VAL A 181 -18.28 -13.49 8.04
C VAL A 181 -17.37 -12.66 7.13
N GLY A 182 -16.64 -13.32 6.24
CA GLY A 182 -15.84 -12.65 5.22
C GLY A 182 -16.69 -12.34 3.99
N ASP A 183 -16.40 -11.21 3.34
CA ASP A 183 -17.15 -10.79 2.15
C ASP A 183 -16.98 -11.78 0.98
N ASN A 184 -15.85 -12.48 0.92
CA ASN A 184 -15.63 -13.59 0.00
C ASN A 184 -16.06 -14.92 0.64
N LEU A 185 -17.37 -15.19 0.62
CA LEU A 185 -18.01 -16.33 1.28
C LEU A 185 -17.37 -17.69 0.95
N THR A 186 -16.92 -17.89 -0.30
CA THR A 186 -16.36 -19.17 -0.78
C THR A 186 -14.98 -19.46 -0.20
N TYR A 187 -14.18 -18.42 0.04
CA TYR A 187 -12.78 -18.54 0.48
C TYR A 187 -12.54 -18.00 1.90
N SER A 188 -13.61 -17.66 2.62
CA SER A 188 -13.54 -17.14 3.97
C SER A 188 -13.58 -18.25 5.02
N ARG A 189 -12.56 -18.28 5.88
CA ARG A 189 -12.59 -19.01 7.16
C ARG A 189 -13.10 -18.07 8.24
N ASP A 190 -14.33 -18.27 8.69
CA ASP A 190 -15.06 -17.35 9.55
C ASP A 190 -15.94 -18.10 10.59
N SER A 191 -16.90 -17.41 11.20
CA SER A 191 -17.73 -17.97 12.26
C SER A 191 -18.51 -19.23 11.85
N ARG A 192 -18.74 -19.45 10.54
CA ARG A 192 -19.33 -20.70 10.05
C ARG A 192 -18.46 -21.92 10.38
N MET A 193 -17.14 -21.73 10.47
CA MET A 193 -16.17 -22.79 10.79
C MET A 193 -15.80 -22.84 12.27
N PHE A 194 -15.49 -21.69 12.89
CA PHE A 194 -15.00 -21.66 14.29
C PHE A 194 -16.08 -21.29 15.32
N GLY A 195 -17.30 -20.97 14.89
CA GLY A 195 -18.41 -20.57 15.75
C GLY A 195 -18.43 -19.07 16.08
N MET A 196 -19.22 -18.73 17.09
CA MET A 196 -19.37 -17.35 17.57
C MET A 196 -18.06 -16.84 18.18
N LEU A 197 -17.71 -15.59 17.91
CA LEU A 197 -16.49 -14.97 18.43
C LEU A 197 -16.80 -14.15 19.70
N PRO A 198 -16.10 -14.37 20.82
CA PRO A 198 -16.18 -13.48 21.96
C PRO A 198 -15.76 -12.05 21.60
N LEU A 199 -16.57 -11.05 21.96
CA LEU A 199 -16.28 -9.64 21.72
C LEU A 199 -14.93 -9.20 22.31
N ALA A 200 -14.47 -9.86 23.37
CA ALA A 200 -13.18 -9.61 24.01
C ALA A 200 -11.96 -9.86 23.10
N LEU A 201 -12.10 -10.69 22.07
CA LEU A 201 -11.03 -10.97 21.10
C LEU A 201 -10.89 -9.90 20.01
N ILE A 202 -11.85 -8.98 19.93
CA ILE A 202 -11.83 -7.88 18.96
C ILE A 202 -10.76 -6.86 19.37
N THR A 203 -9.84 -6.58 18.45
CA THR A 203 -8.72 -5.68 18.65
C THR A 203 -9.05 -4.26 18.23
N GLY A 204 -9.91 -4.10 17.22
CA GLY A 204 -10.39 -2.80 16.78
C GLY A 204 -11.30 -2.88 15.55
N LYS A 205 -11.86 -1.72 15.19
CA LYS A 205 -12.70 -1.54 13.99
C LYS A 205 -11.84 -1.04 12.85
N VAL A 206 -11.95 -1.67 11.68
CA VAL A 206 -11.33 -1.21 10.44
C VAL A 206 -12.15 -0.03 9.92
N LEU A 207 -11.53 1.15 9.84
CA LEU A 207 -12.16 2.35 9.30
C LEU A 207 -12.13 2.37 7.77
N GLY A 208 -11.10 1.75 7.18
CA GLY A 208 -10.98 1.57 5.74
C GLY A 208 -9.56 1.18 5.31
N PRO A 209 -9.40 0.72 4.06
CA PRO A 209 -8.09 0.54 3.45
C PRO A 209 -7.47 1.88 3.07
N VAL A 210 -6.18 2.02 3.33
CA VAL A 210 -5.30 3.11 2.94
C VAL A 210 -4.43 2.56 1.80
N ARG A 211 -4.69 3.05 0.59
CA ARG A 211 -3.95 2.68 -0.62
C ARG A 211 -2.89 3.73 -0.88
N TRP A 212 -1.61 3.35 -0.77
CA TRP A 212 -0.51 4.24 -1.14
C TRP A 212 -0.45 4.32 -2.68
N SER A 213 -1.01 5.37 -3.26
CA SER A 213 -1.31 5.51 -4.70
C SER A 213 -0.10 5.67 -5.63
N GLY A 214 1.01 4.99 -5.38
CA GLY A 214 2.21 5.03 -6.23
C GLY A 214 2.73 3.66 -6.68
N TRP A 215 2.29 2.57 -6.06
CA TRP A 215 2.79 1.21 -6.31
C TRP A 215 1.66 0.17 -6.45
N THR A 216 0.44 0.59 -6.79
CA THR A 216 -0.59 -0.36 -7.21
C THR A 216 -0.11 -1.04 -8.49
N ILE A 217 0.16 -2.34 -8.42
CA ILE A 217 0.49 -3.15 -9.59
C ILE A 217 -0.77 -3.12 -10.49
N PRO A 218 -0.70 -2.58 -11.72
CA PRO A 218 -1.87 -2.44 -12.61
C PRO A 218 -2.59 -3.77 -12.89
N TYR A 219 -1.90 -4.89 -12.66
CA TYR A 219 -2.42 -6.24 -12.85
C TYR A 219 -3.44 -6.66 -11.77
N LEU A 220 -3.30 -6.20 -10.51
CA LEU A 220 -4.23 -6.56 -9.43
C LEU A 220 -5.55 -5.79 -9.53
N GLU A 221 -5.49 -4.51 -9.90
CA GLU A 221 -6.67 -3.68 -10.20
C GLU A 221 -7.53 -4.31 -11.31
N LYS A 222 -6.89 -4.91 -12.32
CA LYS A 222 -7.57 -5.61 -13.42
C LYS A 222 -8.27 -6.91 -12.98
N LEU A 223 -7.77 -7.60 -11.95
CA LEU A 223 -8.40 -8.80 -11.40
C LEU A 223 -9.60 -8.45 -10.51
N GLU A 224 -9.50 -7.38 -9.72
CA GLU A 224 -10.61 -6.85 -8.90
C GLU A 224 -11.76 -6.33 -9.77
N HIS A 225 -11.44 -5.65 -10.88
CA HIS A 225 -12.45 -5.19 -11.84
C HIS A 225 -12.95 -6.29 -12.80
N GLY A 226 -12.28 -7.45 -12.86
CA GLY A 226 -12.69 -8.60 -13.68
C GLY A 226 -13.75 -9.49 -13.02
N LEU A 227 -13.95 -9.35 -11.70
CA LEU A 227 -15.01 -10.04 -10.96
C LEU A 227 -16.30 -9.21 -11.05
N GLN A 228 -16.99 -9.32 -12.19
CA GLN A 228 -18.37 -8.84 -12.29
C GLN A 228 -19.24 -9.62 -11.28
N PRO A 229 -20.27 -9.01 -10.68
CA PRO A 229 -21.23 -9.74 -9.86
C PRO A 229 -21.79 -10.91 -10.67
N ALA A 230 -21.91 -12.08 -10.05
CA ALA A 230 -22.51 -13.25 -10.69
C ALA A 230 -23.92 -12.86 -11.17
N VAL A 231 -24.10 -12.82 -12.49
CA VAL A 231 -25.43 -12.76 -13.09
C VAL A 231 -26.04 -14.12 -12.80
N LEU A 232 -27.07 -14.14 -11.94
CA LEU A 232 -27.88 -15.34 -11.75
C LEU A 232 -28.57 -15.61 -13.09
N ASP A 233 -28.23 -16.73 -13.71
CA ASP A 233 -28.92 -17.20 -14.91
C ASP A 233 -30.26 -17.74 -14.43
N ASP A 234 -31.36 -17.01 -14.67
CA ASP A 234 -32.72 -17.36 -14.26
C ASP A 234 -33.28 -18.60 -15.00
N GLY A 235 -32.40 -19.40 -15.64
CA GLY A 235 -32.74 -20.51 -16.54
C GLY A 235 -32.92 -21.88 -15.90
N ASP A 236 -32.67 -22.03 -14.59
CA ASP A 236 -32.77 -23.33 -13.89
C ASP A 236 -34.04 -23.46 -13.02
N VAL A 237 -35.07 -22.66 -13.30
CA VAL A 237 -36.41 -22.80 -12.70
C VAL A 237 -37.44 -23.10 -13.80
N GLU A 238 -37.42 -24.33 -14.29
CA GLU A 238 -38.59 -24.98 -14.92
C GLU A 238 -38.94 -26.28 -14.16
#